data_AF-A0A1G0I2N7-F1
#
_entry.id   AF-A0A1G0I2N7-F1
#
_cell.length_a   1.000
_cell.length_b   1.000
_cell.length_c   1.000
_cell.angle_alpha   90.00
_cell.angle_beta   90.00
_cell.angle_gamma   90.00
#
_symmetry.space_group_name_H-M   'P 1'
#
loop_
_entity.id
_entity.type
_entity.pdbx_description
1 polymer ?
#
loop_
_entity_poly.entity_id
_entity_poly.type
_entity_poly.pdbx_seq_one_letter_code
_entity_poly.pdbx_strand_id
1 'polypeptide(L)'
;MNMLKSIELTNKDVYDLKAWLCQQEDIISFFHNLQQSTLIVSHTIQQEIGGINDNLARYLYEADTEKKIERVNLHSALCEYDGMIGVSVTNKNSADIRITLPGFNEFTRFIPGGFVILPALAAAYLVRENIEPVLVKRWLMQTTFSPFNPKTDLYQDQLWVLSENHALIYSERIASCQIVLQGIHDMADHAANAKISGWKKAIPIATEMCYQLTNYFHPYQQGNIPSHLISFAAGTILDELVQVSYYGSMGRITTIQALLAKLNKTEINPHAVLALKDFPVSVDHVIAVAAKIKTKQDIPSIYAAVDGYYEDILNLTYMPTTTVM
;
A
#
# COMPACT_ATOMS: atom_id res chain seq x y z
N MET A 1 23.92 -5.90 27.10
CA MET A 1 24.37 -6.27 25.75
C MET A 1 23.13 -6.78 25.05
N ASN A 2 22.62 -6.04 24.07
CA ASN A 2 21.34 -6.35 23.44
C ASN A 2 21.52 -7.66 22.66
N MET A 3 20.64 -8.64 22.90
CA MET A 3 20.73 -9.94 22.23
C MET A 3 19.88 -9.90 20.96
N LEU A 4 20.56 -10.02 19.82
CA LEU A 4 19.92 -10.32 18.54
C LEU A 4 19.84 -11.85 18.40
N LYS A 5 18.63 -12.39 18.30
CA LYS A 5 18.39 -13.83 18.12
C LYS A 5 17.67 -14.06 16.79
N SER A 6 18.21 -14.94 15.96
CA SER A 6 17.55 -15.33 14.71
C SER A 6 16.23 -16.07 15.00
N ILE A 7 15.20 -15.80 14.19
CA ILE A 7 13.95 -16.55 14.18
C ILE A 7 13.84 -17.22 12.82
N GLU A 8 13.64 -18.54 12.81
CA GLU A 8 13.34 -19.29 11.61
C GLU A 8 11.89 -19.79 11.69
N LEU A 9 11.06 -19.38 10.72
CA LEU A 9 9.70 -19.88 10.62
C LEU A 9 9.71 -21.21 9.86
N THR A 10 9.15 -22.23 10.49
CA THR A 10 8.85 -23.49 9.83
C THR A 10 7.56 -23.37 9.00
N ASN A 11 7.32 -24.33 8.11
CA ASN A 11 6.05 -24.41 7.39
C ASN A 11 4.85 -24.51 8.33
N LYS A 12 5.02 -25.13 9.52
CA LYS A 12 3.98 -25.20 10.52
C LYS A 12 3.70 -23.83 11.12
N ASP A 13 4.72 -23.04 11.42
CA ASP A 13 4.52 -21.69 11.97
C ASP A 13 3.76 -20.80 10.98
N VAL A 14 4.12 -20.85 9.69
CA VAL A 14 3.41 -20.11 8.62
C VAL A 14 1.95 -20.60 8.50
N TYR A 15 1.71 -21.91 8.60
CA TYR A 15 0.36 -22.47 8.59
C TYR A 15 -0.46 -22.00 9.80
N ASP A 16 0.12 -22.03 11.00
CA ASP A 16 -0.55 -21.63 12.24
C ASP A 16 -0.88 -20.13 12.21
N LEU A 17 0.01 -19.28 11.66
CA LEU A 17 -0.24 -17.86 11.41
C LEU A 17 -1.42 -17.63 10.46
N LYS A 18 -1.43 -18.35 9.33
CA LYS A 18 -2.53 -18.29 8.37
C LYS A 18 -3.84 -18.76 8.98
N ALA A 19 -3.82 -19.84 9.76
CA ALA A 19 -5.00 -20.37 10.45
C ALA A 19 -5.55 -19.38 11.49
N TRP A 20 -4.67 -18.73 12.27
CA TRP A 20 -5.06 -17.66 13.19
C TRP A 20 -5.73 -16.50 12.44
N LEU A 21 -5.12 -16.04 11.34
CA LEU A 21 -5.63 -14.95 10.52
C LEU A 21 -7.02 -15.27 9.93
N CYS A 22 -7.24 -16.53 9.50
CA CYS A 22 -8.54 -17.00 9.01
C CYS A 22 -9.67 -16.88 10.04
N GLN A 23 -9.37 -16.89 11.34
CA GLN A 23 -10.36 -16.75 12.42
C GLN A 23 -10.68 -15.30 12.78
N GLN A 24 -9.91 -14.33 12.26
CA GLN A 24 -10.12 -12.91 12.54
C GLN A 24 -11.16 -12.28 11.62
N GLU A 25 -11.67 -11.12 12.04
CA GLU A 25 -12.39 -10.19 11.16
C GLU A 25 -11.50 -9.70 10.02
N ASP A 26 -12.09 -9.04 9.02
CA ASP A 26 -11.34 -8.58 7.86
C ASP A 26 -10.39 -7.41 8.20
N ILE A 27 -10.81 -6.52 9.11
CA ILE A 27 -9.98 -5.45 9.63
C ILE A 27 -9.59 -5.80 11.06
N ILE A 28 -8.29 -5.83 11.33
CA ILE A 28 -7.74 -6.29 12.60
C ILE A 28 -6.91 -5.15 13.18
N SER A 29 -7.26 -4.65 14.37
CA SER A 29 -6.39 -3.70 15.07
C SER A 29 -5.02 -4.35 15.31
N PHE A 30 -3.93 -3.65 14.99
CA PHE A 30 -2.58 -4.21 15.14
C PHE A 30 -2.31 -4.69 16.56
N PHE A 31 -2.89 -4.01 17.56
CA PHE A 31 -2.74 -4.31 18.98
C PHE A 31 -3.68 -5.40 19.51
N HIS A 32 -4.61 -5.92 18.70
CA HIS A 32 -5.50 -7.01 19.12
C HIS A 32 -4.71 -8.24 19.57
N ASN A 33 -3.68 -8.61 18.80
CA ASN A 33 -2.68 -9.60 19.21
C ASN A 33 -1.30 -9.13 18.74
N LEU A 34 -0.63 -8.35 19.59
CA LEU A 34 0.63 -7.69 19.23
C LEU A 34 1.69 -8.66 18.71
N GLN A 35 1.81 -9.84 19.32
CA GLN A 35 2.82 -10.82 18.94
C GLN A 35 2.54 -11.38 17.53
N GLN A 36 1.30 -11.79 17.26
CA GLN A 36 0.93 -12.33 15.95
C GLN A 36 0.99 -11.25 14.86
N SER A 37 0.46 -10.05 15.13
CA SER A 37 0.53 -8.92 14.20
C SER A 37 1.99 -8.58 13.85
N THR A 38 2.85 -8.46 14.86
CA THR A 38 4.27 -8.16 14.64
C THR A 38 4.95 -9.26 13.83
N LEU A 39 4.69 -10.54 14.14
CA LEU A 39 5.30 -11.65 13.42
C LEU A 39 4.86 -11.70 11.95
N ILE A 40 3.57 -11.48 11.67
CA ILE A 40 3.04 -11.42 10.30
C ILE A 40 3.70 -10.28 9.52
N VAL A 41 3.72 -9.07 10.09
CA VAL A 41 4.28 -7.90 9.41
C VAL A 41 5.79 -8.02 9.23
N SER A 42 6.51 -8.54 10.22
CA SER A 42 7.93 -8.85 10.07
C SER A 42 8.17 -9.90 8.98
N HIS A 43 7.31 -10.92 8.87
CA HIS A 43 7.44 -11.92 7.82
C HIS A 43 7.21 -11.33 6.43
N THR A 44 6.19 -10.49 6.26
CA THR A 44 5.95 -9.76 5.00
C THR A 44 7.15 -8.87 4.65
N ILE A 45 7.63 -8.04 5.58
CA ILE A 45 8.80 -7.18 5.36
C ILE A 45 10.02 -8.02 4.94
N GLN A 46 10.27 -9.15 5.61
CA GLN A 46 11.37 -10.03 5.25
C GLN A 46 11.29 -10.48 3.79
N GLN A 47 10.09 -10.86 3.32
CA GLN A 47 9.86 -11.30 1.94
C GLN A 47 10.06 -10.18 0.91
N GLU A 48 9.73 -8.94 1.27
CA GLU A 48 9.77 -7.77 0.38
C GLU A 48 11.14 -7.11 0.25
N ILE A 49 11.97 -7.14 1.31
CA ILE A 49 13.31 -6.53 1.28
C ILE A 49 14.15 -7.11 0.13
N GLY A 50 14.79 -6.22 -0.62
CA GLY A 50 15.55 -6.53 -1.83
C GLY A 50 14.71 -6.84 -3.08
N GLY A 51 13.37 -6.82 -2.97
CA GLY A 51 12.42 -6.96 -4.07
C GLY A 51 12.01 -5.62 -4.71
N ILE A 52 11.03 -5.68 -5.61
CA ILE A 52 10.50 -4.50 -6.32
C ILE A 52 9.73 -3.56 -5.39
N ASN A 53 9.05 -4.14 -4.39
CA ASN A 53 8.24 -3.45 -3.37
C ASN A 53 9.09 -2.86 -2.23
N ASP A 54 10.41 -3.04 -2.26
CA ASP A 54 11.31 -2.41 -1.29
C ASP A 54 11.46 -0.91 -1.58
N ASN A 55 10.52 -0.13 -1.05
CA ASN A 55 10.55 1.34 -1.11
C ASN A 55 11.62 1.93 -0.19
N LEU A 56 11.97 1.22 0.89
CA LEU A 56 13.03 1.65 1.81
C LEU A 56 14.40 1.75 1.12
N ALA A 57 14.72 0.85 0.18
CA ALA A 57 15.98 0.85 -0.57
C ALA A 57 16.32 2.18 -1.27
N ARG A 58 15.34 3.06 -1.50
CA ARG A 58 15.57 4.41 -2.05
C ARG A 58 16.37 5.31 -1.10
N TYR A 59 16.38 4.96 0.19
CA TYR A 59 16.93 5.75 1.29
C TYR A 59 18.11 5.07 1.99
N LEU A 60 18.61 3.96 1.46
CA LEU A 60 19.71 3.19 2.04
C LEU A 60 21.02 3.48 1.32
N TYR A 61 22.02 3.87 2.09
CA TYR A 61 23.34 4.25 1.62
C TYR A 61 24.42 3.56 2.45
N GLU A 62 25.56 3.24 1.83
CA GLU A 62 26.76 2.83 2.55
C GLU A 62 27.25 4.01 3.40
N ALA A 63 27.51 3.77 4.69
CA ALA A 63 27.89 4.83 5.63
C ALA A 63 29.23 5.48 5.24
N ASP A 64 30.20 4.70 4.77
CA ASP A 64 31.55 5.18 4.48
C ASP A 64 31.67 5.86 3.12
N THR A 65 30.98 5.35 2.10
CA THR A 65 31.13 5.81 0.70
C THR A 65 30.00 6.73 0.25
N GLU A 66 28.93 6.83 1.04
CA GLU A 66 27.66 7.46 0.67
C GLU A 66 27.05 6.95 -0.64
N LYS A 67 27.49 5.79 -1.14
CA LYS A 67 26.88 5.18 -2.33
C LYS A 67 25.54 4.57 -1.98
N LYS A 68 24.58 4.72 -2.89
CA LYS A 68 23.26 4.08 -2.75
C LYS A 68 23.41 2.57 -2.78
N ILE A 69 22.80 1.88 -1.82
CA ILE A 69 22.81 0.42 -1.77
C ILE A 69 21.78 -0.11 -2.77
N GLU A 70 22.21 -0.97 -3.69
CA GLU A 70 21.31 -1.65 -4.61
C GLU A 70 20.48 -2.71 -3.88
N ARG A 71 19.20 -2.82 -4.23
CA ARG A 71 18.24 -3.77 -3.62
C ARG A 71 18.77 -5.20 -3.55
N VAL A 72 19.45 -5.66 -4.61
CA VAL A 72 20.00 -7.02 -4.70
C VAL A 72 21.06 -7.32 -3.63
N ASN A 73 21.68 -6.28 -3.08
CA ASN A 73 22.70 -6.39 -2.03
C ASN A 73 22.11 -6.40 -0.62
N LEU A 74 20.81 -6.12 -0.46
CA LEU A 74 20.15 -6.21 0.82
C LEU A 74 19.87 -7.68 1.18
N HIS A 75 20.00 -7.97 2.46
CA HIS A 75 19.62 -9.23 3.06
C HIS A 75 18.71 -8.97 4.26
N SER A 76 17.67 -9.77 4.41
CA SER A 76 16.71 -9.69 5.51
C SER A 76 16.61 -11.03 6.24
N ALA A 77 16.48 -10.97 7.56
CA ALA A 77 16.20 -12.13 8.41
C ALA A 77 15.24 -11.74 9.53
N LEU A 78 14.32 -12.64 9.88
CA LEU A 78 13.49 -12.49 11.06
C LEU A 78 14.37 -12.62 12.31
N CYS A 79 14.11 -11.77 13.30
CA CYS A 79 14.87 -11.78 14.53
C CYS A 79 14.04 -11.33 15.73
N GLU A 80 14.57 -11.63 16.91
CA GLU A 80 14.17 -11.05 18.18
C GLU A 80 15.28 -10.08 18.62
N TYR A 81 14.89 -8.85 18.95
CA TYR A 81 15.77 -7.82 19.49
C TYR A 81 15.17 -7.29 20.79
N ASP A 82 15.85 -7.53 21.91
CA ASP A 82 15.40 -7.12 23.25
C ASP A 82 13.93 -7.52 23.55
N GLY A 83 13.56 -8.75 23.17
CA GLY A 83 12.22 -9.30 23.37
C GLY A 83 11.17 -8.89 22.34
N MET A 84 11.54 -8.07 21.33
CA MET A 84 10.64 -7.65 20.25
C MET A 84 10.96 -8.39 18.96
N ILE A 85 9.92 -8.87 18.27
CA ILE A 85 10.03 -9.48 16.94
C ILE A 85 10.26 -8.37 15.90
N GLY A 86 11.18 -8.62 14.98
CA GLY A 86 11.55 -7.67 13.94
C GLY A 86 12.20 -8.32 12.72
N VAL A 87 12.75 -7.47 11.86
CA VAL A 87 13.52 -7.87 10.67
C VAL A 87 14.87 -7.19 10.72
N SER A 88 15.95 -7.97 10.83
CA SER A 88 17.30 -7.45 10.61
C SER A 88 17.53 -7.28 9.11
N VAL A 89 18.00 -6.11 8.71
CA VAL A 89 18.40 -5.76 7.35
C VAL A 89 19.89 -5.46 7.34
N THR A 90 20.64 -6.14 6.48
CA THR A 90 22.09 -6.01 6.34
C THR A 90 22.50 -5.88 4.86
N ASN A 91 23.70 -5.37 4.62
CA ASN A 91 24.29 -5.25 3.28
C ASN A 91 25.31 -6.39 3.06
N LYS A 92 25.14 -7.18 1.99
CA LYS A 92 26.00 -8.33 1.65
C LYS A 92 27.46 -7.94 1.40
N ASN A 93 27.71 -6.72 0.91
CA ASN A 93 29.04 -6.31 0.44
C ASN A 93 29.87 -5.56 1.49
N SER A 94 29.39 -5.52 2.75
CA SER A 94 29.95 -4.81 3.91
C SER A 94 30.23 -3.31 3.72
N ALA A 95 29.34 -2.52 4.34
CA ALA A 95 29.58 -1.29 5.07
C ALA A 95 28.43 -1.16 6.08
N ASP A 96 28.58 -0.35 7.12
CA ASP A 96 27.41 0.05 7.92
C ASP A 96 26.37 0.72 7.03
N ILE A 97 25.08 0.50 7.31
CA ILE A 97 23.99 1.10 6.55
C ILE A 97 23.63 2.45 7.18
N ARG A 98 23.56 3.49 6.35
CA ARG A 98 22.93 4.77 6.69
C ARG A 98 21.53 4.84 6.08
N ILE A 99 20.55 5.20 6.92
CA ILE A 99 19.17 5.46 6.51
C ILE A 99 18.98 6.98 6.42
N THR A 100 18.60 7.49 5.25
CA THR A 100 18.34 8.93 5.05
C THR A 100 16.86 9.30 5.14
N LEU A 101 15.97 8.32 5.27
CA LEU A 101 14.53 8.51 5.42
C LEU A 101 14.20 9.12 6.80
N PRO A 102 13.68 10.37 6.87
CA PRO A 102 13.35 10.99 8.14
C PRO A 102 12.29 10.20 8.92
N GLY A 103 12.44 10.13 10.24
CA GLY A 103 11.49 9.46 11.13
C GLY A 103 11.55 7.92 11.13
N PHE A 104 12.25 7.29 10.18
CA PHE A 104 12.39 5.83 10.15
C PHE A 104 13.14 5.29 11.39
N ASN A 105 14.04 6.09 11.96
CA ASN A 105 14.79 5.75 13.18
C ASN A 105 13.92 5.56 14.43
N GLU A 106 12.68 6.05 14.44
CA GLU A 106 11.76 5.91 15.58
C GLU A 106 11.45 4.44 15.89
N PHE A 107 11.48 3.59 14.86
CA PHE A 107 11.13 2.17 14.95
C PHE A 107 12.21 1.24 14.39
N THR A 108 13.46 1.72 14.34
CA THR A 108 14.62 0.88 14.03
C THR A 108 15.67 0.88 15.14
N ARG A 109 16.52 -0.15 15.13
CA ARG A 109 17.70 -0.24 16.02
C ARG A 109 18.92 -0.61 15.20
N PHE A 110 19.96 0.23 15.23
CA PHE A 110 21.20 -0.06 14.53
C PHE A 110 21.94 -1.22 15.20
N ILE A 111 22.49 -2.09 14.38
CA ILE A 111 23.34 -3.23 14.75
C ILE A 111 24.60 -3.19 13.86
N PRO A 112 25.70 -3.86 14.22
CA PRO A 112 26.87 -3.92 13.36
C PRO A 112 26.50 -4.38 11.93
N GLY A 113 26.85 -3.58 10.91
CA GLY A 113 26.57 -3.90 9.50
C GLY A 113 25.11 -3.72 9.05
N GLY A 114 24.23 -3.15 9.88
CA GLY A 114 22.83 -2.97 9.50
C GLY A 114 21.91 -2.39 10.58
N PHE A 115 20.64 -2.77 10.52
CA PHE A 115 19.62 -2.34 11.47
C PHE A 115 18.51 -3.37 11.60
N VAL A 116 17.71 -3.25 12.65
CA VAL A 116 16.49 -4.04 12.87
C VAL A 116 15.29 -3.13 12.73
N ILE A 117 14.32 -3.51 11.89
CA ILE A 117 12.99 -2.88 11.81
C ILE A 117 12.08 -3.56 12.83
N LEU A 118 11.41 -2.77 13.66
CA LEU A 118 10.53 -3.25 14.73
C LEU A 118 9.09 -2.78 14.49
N PRO A 119 8.21 -3.60 13.87
CA PRO A 119 6.84 -3.20 13.54
C PRO A 119 6.01 -2.75 14.74
N ALA A 120 6.21 -3.36 15.91
CA ALA A 120 5.57 -2.94 17.15
C ALA A 120 5.87 -1.48 17.53
N LEU A 121 7.10 -1.01 17.27
CA LEU A 121 7.47 0.38 17.52
C LEU A 121 6.86 1.32 16.47
N ALA A 122 6.77 0.89 15.21
CA ALA A 122 6.10 1.66 14.16
C ALA A 122 4.60 1.84 14.48
N ALA A 123 3.95 0.77 14.93
CA ALA A 123 2.56 0.82 15.38
C ALA A 123 2.38 1.77 16.59
N ALA A 124 3.28 1.70 17.58
CA ALA A 124 3.23 2.59 18.74
C ALA A 124 3.48 4.06 18.35
N TYR A 125 4.39 4.30 17.39
CA TYR A 125 4.63 5.62 16.82
C TYR A 125 3.36 6.19 16.16
N LEU A 126 2.67 5.40 15.34
CA LEU A 126 1.42 5.80 14.68
C LEU A 126 0.32 6.17 15.69
N VAL A 127 0.15 5.37 16.74
CA VAL A 127 -0.82 5.66 17.81
C VAL A 127 -0.50 6.97 18.53
N ARG A 128 0.79 7.26 18.80
CA ARG A 128 1.21 8.54 19.36
C ARG A 128 0.83 9.71 18.45
N GLU A 129 0.83 9.48 17.15
CA GLU A 129 0.37 10.41 16.12
C GLU A 129 -1.13 10.33 15.86
N ASN A 130 -1.93 9.68 16.73
CA ASN A 130 -3.39 9.52 16.60
C ASN A 130 -3.84 8.86 15.28
N ILE A 131 -3.03 7.94 14.76
CA ILE A 131 -3.34 7.13 13.60
C ILE A 131 -3.37 5.67 14.07
N GLU A 132 -4.47 4.96 13.84
CA GLU A 132 -4.59 3.56 14.27
C GLU A 132 -3.97 2.63 13.22
N PRO A 133 -2.91 1.87 13.54
CA PRO A 133 -2.39 0.83 12.66
C PRO A 133 -3.33 -0.38 12.65
N VAL A 134 -3.69 -0.84 11.46
CA VAL A 134 -4.54 -2.02 11.25
C VAL A 134 -3.90 -2.98 10.24
N LEU A 135 -4.34 -4.24 10.31
CA LEU A 135 -4.11 -5.24 9.28
C LEU A 135 -5.41 -5.46 8.52
N VAL A 136 -5.30 -5.67 7.21
CA VAL A 136 -6.37 -6.12 6.32
C VAL A 136 -6.14 -7.60 5.98
N LYS A 137 -7.00 -8.47 6.52
CA LYS A 137 -6.90 -9.93 6.40
C LYS A 137 -6.82 -10.38 4.95
N ARG A 138 -7.76 -9.94 4.10
CA ARG A 138 -7.80 -10.38 2.70
C ARG A 138 -6.50 -10.05 1.95
N TRP A 139 -5.91 -8.88 2.20
CA TRP A 139 -4.65 -8.48 1.57
C TRP A 139 -3.49 -9.39 1.98
N LEU A 140 -3.35 -9.71 3.28
CA LEU A 140 -2.34 -10.68 3.73
C LEU A 140 -2.53 -12.06 3.13
N MET A 141 -3.79 -12.48 2.95
CA MET A 141 -4.10 -13.77 2.33
C MET A 141 -3.69 -13.82 0.85
N GLN A 142 -3.65 -12.66 0.18
CA GLN A 142 -3.29 -12.52 -1.23
C GLN A 142 -1.83 -12.18 -1.46
N THR A 143 -1.16 -11.57 -0.49
CA THR A 143 0.26 -11.22 -0.56
C THR A 143 1.10 -12.20 0.25
N THR A 144 1.16 -12.03 1.58
CA THR A 144 2.04 -12.77 2.50
C THR A 144 1.82 -14.29 2.50
N PHE A 145 0.56 -14.73 2.38
CA PHE A 145 0.16 -16.15 2.53
C PHE A 145 -0.31 -16.81 1.23
N SER A 146 -0.01 -16.19 0.09
CA SER A 146 -0.31 -16.72 -1.24
C SER A 146 0.99 -17.07 -1.99
N PRO A 147 0.92 -17.74 -3.16
CA PRO A 147 2.06 -17.94 -4.04
C PRO A 147 2.62 -16.64 -4.67
N PHE A 148 2.05 -15.47 -4.33
CA PHE A 148 2.50 -14.16 -4.77
C PHE A 148 3.99 -13.99 -4.53
N ASN A 149 4.71 -13.58 -5.57
CA ASN A 149 6.14 -13.33 -5.48
C ASN A 149 6.39 -11.81 -5.44
N PRO A 150 6.74 -11.23 -4.27
CA PRO A 150 6.99 -9.79 -4.13
C PRO A 150 8.26 -9.31 -4.88
N LYS A 151 8.95 -10.21 -5.59
CA LYS A 151 10.15 -9.92 -6.39
C LYS A 151 9.86 -9.83 -7.90
N THR A 152 8.64 -10.08 -8.36
CA THR A 152 8.28 -10.08 -9.78
C THR A 152 7.25 -9.00 -10.11
N ASP A 153 7.47 -8.23 -11.20
CA ASP A 153 6.57 -7.16 -11.68
C ASP A 153 5.36 -7.69 -12.49
N LEU A 154 4.88 -8.91 -12.24
CA LEU A 154 3.82 -9.47 -13.08
C LEU A 154 2.48 -8.80 -12.77
N TYR A 155 2.06 -7.92 -13.69
CA TYR A 155 0.79 -7.18 -13.64
C TYR A 155 -0.45 -8.08 -13.51
N GLN A 156 -0.39 -9.31 -14.05
CA GLN A 156 -1.43 -10.33 -13.92
C GLN A 156 -1.70 -10.71 -12.44
N ASP A 157 -0.68 -10.56 -11.59
CA ASP A 157 -0.74 -10.79 -10.15
C ASP A 157 -1.33 -9.60 -9.39
N GLN A 158 -1.92 -8.59 -10.04
CA GLN A 158 -2.58 -7.45 -9.40
C GLN A 158 -4.07 -7.31 -9.76
N LEU A 159 -4.61 -8.19 -10.61
CA LEU A 159 -6.06 -8.20 -10.92
C LEU A 159 -6.94 -8.38 -9.67
N TRP A 160 -6.40 -9.00 -8.62
CA TRP A 160 -7.08 -9.13 -7.33
C TRP A 160 -7.39 -7.76 -6.71
N VAL A 161 -6.49 -6.77 -6.87
CA VAL A 161 -6.68 -5.39 -6.43
C VAL A 161 -7.89 -4.75 -7.06
N LEU A 162 -8.05 -4.96 -8.36
CA LEU A 162 -9.25 -4.54 -9.07
C LEU A 162 -10.44 -5.32 -8.56
N SER A 163 -10.44 -6.66 -8.65
CA SER A 163 -11.63 -7.49 -8.41
C SER A 163 -12.29 -7.31 -7.04
N GLU A 164 -11.52 -6.92 -6.02
CA GLU A 164 -12.02 -6.78 -4.66
C GLU A 164 -12.29 -5.34 -4.22
N ASN A 165 -12.15 -4.37 -5.13
CA ASN A 165 -12.44 -2.96 -4.84
C ASN A 165 -11.68 -2.45 -3.60
N HIS A 166 -10.37 -2.68 -3.55
CA HIS A 166 -9.54 -2.25 -2.40
C HIS A 166 -9.56 -0.75 -2.17
N ALA A 167 -9.82 0.01 -3.22
CA ALA A 167 -10.04 1.45 -3.14
C ALA A 167 -11.14 1.81 -2.13
N LEU A 168 -12.26 1.08 -2.11
CA LEU A 168 -13.32 1.29 -1.13
C LEU A 168 -12.83 0.98 0.28
N ILE A 169 -12.25 -0.20 0.50
CA ILE A 169 -11.75 -0.64 1.82
C ILE A 169 -10.72 0.36 2.37
N TYR A 170 -9.76 0.75 1.53
CA TYR A 170 -8.72 1.69 1.91
C TYR A 170 -9.28 3.07 2.23
N SER A 171 -10.23 3.57 1.40
CA SER A 171 -10.88 4.86 1.68
C SER A 171 -11.65 4.86 3.01
N GLU A 172 -12.32 3.76 3.37
CA GLU A 172 -12.95 3.61 4.68
C GLU A 172 -11.93 3.66 5.83
N ARG A 173 -10.76 3.03 5.65
CA ARG A 173 -9.69 3.04 6.66
C ARG A 173 -9.16 4.45 6.87
N ILE A 174 -8.79 5.14 5.79
CA ILE A 174 -8.29 6.52 5.89
C ILE A 174 -9.35 7.46 6.47
N ALA A 175 -10.62 7.31 6.08
CA ALA A 175 -11.73 8.08 6.66
C ALA A 175 -11.87 7.87 8.17
N SER A 176 -11.52 6.68 8.67
CA SER A 176 -11.55 6.30 10.08
C SER A 176 -10.25 6.60 10.83
N CYS A 177 -9.31 7.36 10.24
CA CYS A 177 -7.96 7.58 10.78
C CYS A 177 -7.16 6.29 11.04
N GLN A 178 -7.41 5.25 10.23
CA GLN A 178 -6.71 3.99 10.28
C GLN A 178 -5.74 3.88 9.11
N ILE A 179 -4.53 3.38 9.34
CA ILE A 179 -3.54 3.09 8.31
C ILE A 179 -3.22 1.61 8.30
N VAL A 180 -3.09 1.06 7.09
CA VAL A 180 -2.65 -0.31 6.92
C VAL A 180 -1.15 -0.38 7.19
N LEU A 181 -0.73 -1.36 7.99
CA LEU A 181 0.66 -1.56 8.37
C LEU A 181 1.02 -3.04 8.18
N GLN A 182 1.37 -3.44 6.96
CA GLN A 182 1.51 -4.85 6.56
C GLN A 182 2.84 -5.18 5.90
N GLY A 183 3.47 -4.23 5.21
CA GLY A 183 4.73 -4.42 4.48
C GLY A 183 5.74 -3.29 4.66
N ILE A 184 6.85 -3.37 3.94
CA ILE A 184 7.94 -2.39 3.97
C ILE A 184 7.53 -1.07 3.31
N HIS A 185 6.64 -1.13 2.32
CA HIS A 185 6.01 0.05 1.74
C HIS A 185 5.36 0.89 2.85
N ASP A 186 4.50 0.27 3.65
CA ASP A 186 3.75 0.96 4.71
C ASP A 186 4.69 1.58 5.75
N MET A 187 5.76 0.86 6.11
CA MET A 187 6.77 1.35 7.03
C MET A 187 7.49 2.59 6.47
N ALA A 188 7.91 2.53 5.21
CA ALA A 188 8.73 3.56 4.59
C ALA A 188 7.92 4.81 4.21
N ASP A 189 6.74 4.63 3.62
CA ASP A 189 6.02 5.73 2.99
C ASP A 189 4.87 6.27 3.85
N HIS A 190 4.28 5.45 4.72
CA HIS A 190 3.16 5.85 5.58
C HIS A 190 3.54 6.04 7.05
N ALA A 191 4.37 5.17 7.64
CA ALA A 191 4.72 5.26 9.06
C ALA A 191 5.88 6.23 9.33
N ALA A 192 6.90 6.26 8.47
CA ALA A 192 8.07 7.10 8.65
C ALA A 192 7.68 8.59 8.67
N ASN A 193 7.87 9.27 9.81
CA ASN A 193 7.52 10.69 10.00
C ASN A 193 6.02 10.99 9.77
N ALA A 194 5.14 9.98 9.94
CA ALA A 194 3.69 10.18 9.88
C ALA A 194 3.25 11.23 10.88
N LYS A 195 2.24 12.05 10.52
CA LYS A 195 1.65 13.07 11.40
C LYS A 195 0.17 13.25 11.11
N ILE A 196 -0.65 13.34 12.15
CA ILE A 196 -2.10 13.59 12.01
C ILE A 196 -2.41 14.88 11.23
N SER A 197 -1.53 15.89 11.29
CA SER A 197 -1.72 17.14 10.57
C SER A 197 -1.78 16.96 9.05
N GLY A 198 -1.06 15.97 8.51
CA GLY A 198 -1.15 15.60 7.10
C GLY A 198 -2.47 14.93 6.76
N TRP A 199 -2.88 14.01 7.63
CA TRP A 199 -4.11 13.23 7.51
C TRP A 199 -5.39 14.07 7.55
N LYS A 200 -5.39 15.19 8.28
CA LYS A 200 -6.54 16.13 8.32
C LYS A 200 -7.04 16.57 6.95
N LYS A 201 -6.18 16.54 5.91
CA LYS A 201 -6.59 16.84 4.53
C LYS A 201 -7.01 15.61 3.74
N ALA A 202 -6.49 14.43 4.06
CA ALA A 202 -6.83 13.18 3.39
C ALA A 202 -8.18 12.62 3.87
N ILE A 203 -8.50 12.74 5.17
CA ILE A 203 -9.72 12.19 5.77
C ILE A 203 -11.00 12.66 5.06
N PRO A 204 -11.23 13.96 4.77
CA PRO A 204 -12.43 14.37 4.05
C PRO A 204 -12.52 13.82 2.63
N ILE A 205 -11.37 13.68 1.96
CA ILE A 205 -11.29 13.13 0.60
C ILE A 205 -11.59 11.63 0.61
N ALA A 206 -11.04 10.90 1.57
CA ALA A 206 -11.32 9.48 1.78
C ALA A 206 -12.79 9.24 2.17
N THR A 207 -13.38 10.13 2.99
CA THR A 207 -14.79 10.07 3.37
C THR A 207 -15.70 10.23 2.14
N GLU A 208 -15.42 11.24 1.31
CA GLU A 208 -16.16 11.46 0.06
C GLU A 208 -16.00 10.29 -0.91
N MET A 209 -14.77 9.80 -1.07
CA MET A 209 -14.48 8.63 -1.89
C MET A 209 -15.25 7.40 -1.42
N CYS A 210 -15.20 7.10 -0.12
CA CYS A 210 -15.94 6.00 0.49
C CYS A 210 -17.44 6.11 0.20
N TYR A 211 -18.03 7.30 0.38
CA TYR A 211 -19.44 7.55 0.10
C TYR A 211 -19.80 7.32 -1.38
N GLN A 212 -19.03 7.91 -2.31
CA GLN A 212 -19.29 7.76 -3.75
C GLN A 212 -19.11 6.32 -4.23
N LEU A 213 -18.05 5.63 -3.79
CA LEU A 213 -17.81 4.23 -4.15
C LEU A 213 -18.89 3.30 -3.58
N THR A 214 -19.29 3.50 -2.32
CA THR A 214 -20.38 2.73 -1.70
C THR A 214 -21.67 2.86 -2.51
N ASN A 215 -22.02 4.08 -2.92
CA ASN A 215 -23.23 4.33 -3.71
C ASN A 215 -23.12 3.76 -5.12
N TYR A 216 -21.98 3.93 -5.78
CA TYR A 216 -21.76 3.43 -7.15
C TYR A 216 -21.85 1.91 -7.21
N PHE A 217 -21.24 1.20 -6.26
CA PHE A 217 -21.26 -0.27 -6.20
C PHE A 217 -22.44 -0.87 -5.44
N HIS A 218 -23.38 -0.05 -4.96
CA HIS A 218 -24.56 -0.55 -4.26
C HIS A 218 -25.39 -1.46 -5.20
N PRO A 219 -25.93 -2.60 -4.72
CA PRO A 219 -25.94 -3.07 -3.33
C PRO A 219 -24.78 -3.99 -2.92
N TYR A 220 -23.93 -4.41 -3.86
CA TYR A 220 -22.99 -5.52 -3.65
C TYR A 220 -21.58 -5.09 -3.23
N GLN A 221 -21.27 -3.79 -3.26
CA GLN A 221 -19.94 -3.22 -2.98
C GLN A 221 -18.83 -3.69 -3.94
N GLN A 222 -19.20 -4.41 -4.98
CA GLN A 222 -18.37 -4.91 -6.07
C GLN A 222 -19.09 -4.69 -7.40
N GLY A 223 -18.33 -4.75 -8.50
CA GLY A 223 -18.81 -4.64 -9.86
C GLY A 223 -17.91 -5.38 -10.84
N ASN A 224 -18.16 -5.17 -12.13
CA ASN A 224 -17.31 -5.66 -13.20
C ASN A 224 -15.94 -4.95 -13.23
N ILE A 225 -14.94 -5.59 -13.86
CA ILE A 225 -13.56 -5.06 -13.92
C ILE A 225 -13.50 -3.61 -14.45
N PRO A 226 -14.16 -3.25 -15.58
CA PRO A 226 -14.16 -1.86 -16.06
C PRO A 226 -14.61 -0.83 -15.01
N SER A 227 -15.66 -1.15 -14.25
CA SER A 227 -16.19 -0.25 -13.22
C SER A 227 -15.22 -0.01 -12.05
N HIS A 228 -14.24 -0.89 -11.85
CA HIS A 228 -13.24 -0.75 -10.79
C HIS A 228 -12.06 0.15 -11.19
N LEU A 229 -11.87 0.45 -12.48
CA LEU A 229 -10.68 1.18 -12.96
C LEU A 229 -10.59 2.61 -12.39
N ILE A 230 -11.70 3.34 -12.37
CA ILE A 230 -11.74 4.70 -11.79
C ILE A 230 -11.45 4.64 -10.29
N SER A 231 -12.06 3.69 -9.58
CA SER A 231 -11.84 3.50 -8.15
C SER A 231 -10.38 3.13 -7.85
N PHE A 232 -9.77 2.29 -8.68
CA PHE A 232 -8.38 1.88 -8.58
C PHE A 232 -7.43 3.08 -8.70
N ALA A 233 -7.57 3.88 -9.76
CA ALA A 233 -6.74 5.07 -9.92
C ALA A 233 -6.91 6.06 -8.75
N ALA A 234 -8.14 6.25 -8.28
CA ALA A 234 -8.41 7.11 -7.12
C ALA A 234 -7.79 6.54 -5.82
N GLY A 235 -7.84 5.21 -5.63
CA GLY A 235 -7.26 4.51 -4.49
C GLY A 235 -5.75 4.61 -4.45
N THR A 236 -5.08 4.39 -5.58
CA THR A 236 -3.63 4.57 -5.71
C THR A 236 -3.21 6.00 -5.39
N ILE A 237 -3.95 7.00 -5.85
CA ILE A 237 -3.63 8.40 -5.57
C ILE A 237 -3.96 8.77 -4.11
N LEU A 238 -4.99 8.16 -3.51
CA LEU A 238 -5.30 8.32 -2.08
C LEU A 238 -4.18 7.73 -1.21
N ASP A 239 -3.65 6.57 -1.59
CA ASP A 239 -2.49 5.95 -0.97
C ASP A 239 -1.28 6.89 -0.98
N GLU A 240 -0.94 7.45 -2.14
CA GLU A 240 0.11 8.47 -2.20
C GLU A 240 -0.21 9.70 -1.34
N LEU A 241 -1.47 10.17 -1.32
CA LEU A 241 -1.86 11.36 -0.57
C LEU A 241 -1.65 11.22 0.94
N VAL A 242 -1.67 9.99 1.48
CA VAL A 242 -1.38 9.70 2.90
C VAL A 242 0.09 9.36 3.15
N GLN A 243 0.96 9.51 2.15
CA GLN A 243 2.41 9.52 2.34
C GLN A 243 2.89 10.91 2.75
N VAL A 244 3.89 10.95 3.63
CA VAL A 244 4.39 12.20 4.24
C VAL A 244 4.87 13.21 3.19
N SER A 245 5.47 12.74 2.11
CA SER A 245 5.97 13.56 0.98
C SER A 245 4.85 14.28 0.21
N TYR A 246 3.61 13.82 0.34
CA TYR A 246 2.49 14.26 -0.48
C TYR A 246 1.30 14.81 0.32
N TYR A 247 1.45 14.95 1.63
CA TYR A 247 0.42 15.53 2.50
C TYR A 247 -0.14 16.84 1.96
N GLY A 248 -1.44 16.84 1.69
CA GLY A 248 -2.17 18.01 1.19
C GLY A 248 -1.81 18.41 -0.24
N SER A 249 -1.25 17.51 -1.04
CA SER A 249 -0.96 17.72 -2.46
C SER A 249 -2.24 18.09 -3.21
N MET A 250 -2.30 19.33 -3.71
CA MET A 250 -3.45 19.84 -4.47
C MET A 250 -3.68 19.04 -5.76
N GLY A 251 -2.61 18.64 -6.44
CA GLY A 251 -2.70 17.79 -7.64
C GLY A 251 -3.44 16.49 -7.35
N ARG A 252 -3.00 15.74 -6.34
CA ARG A 252 -3.64 14.47 -5.93
C ARG A 252 -5.09 14.64 -5.50
N ILE A 253 -5.37 15.63 -4.65
CA ILE A 253 -6.73 15.92 -4.19
C ILE A 253 -7.65 16.21 -5.39
N THR A 254 -7.20 17.07 -6.31
CA THR A 254 -7.99 17.45 -7.49
C THR A 254 -8.18 16.26 -8.43
N THR A 255 -7.15 15.41 -8.61
CA THR A 255 -7.27 14.21 -9.44
C THR A 255 -8.26 13.21 -8.86
N ILE A 256 -8.24 12.94 -7.54
CA ILE A 256 -9.23 12.08 -6.89
C ILE A 256 -10.64 12.64 -7.14
N GLN A 257 -10.87 13.93 -6.90
CA GLN A 257 -12.17 14.56 -7.12
C GLN A 257 -12.64 14.46 -8.58
N ALA A 258 -11.73 14.68 -9.54
CA ALA A 258 -12.04 14.58 -10.96
C ALA A 258 -12.38 13.13 -11.37
N LEU A 259 -11.67 12.14 -10.83
CA LEU A 259 -11.94 10.72 -11.03
C LEU A 259 -13.31 10.34 -10.46
N LEU A 260 -13.60 10.72 -9.21
CA LEU A 260 -14.88 10.44 -8.56
C LEU A 260 -16.06 11.09 -9.33
N ALA A 261 -15.88 12.30 -9.86
CA ALA A 261 -16.88 12.93 -10.71
C ALA A 261 -17.24 12.11 -11.97
N LYS A 262 -16.35 11.22 -12.44
CA LYS A 262 -16.64 10.30 -13.55
C LYS A 262 -17.52 9.11 -13.15
N LEU A 263 -17.51 8.68 -11.88
CA LEU A 263 -18.40 7.62 -11.39
C LEU A 263 -19.88 8.02 -11.49
N ASN A 264 -20.17 9.32 -11.38
CA ASN A 264 -21.53 9.85 -11.54
C ASN A 264 -22.03 9.79 -12.99
N LYS A 265 -21.15 9.49 -13.95
CA LYS A 265 -21.57 9.27 -15.32
C LYS A 265 -21.97 7.80 -15.48
N THR A 266 -23.15 7.56 -16.05
CA THR A 266 -23.82 6.25 -16.02
C THR A 266 -23.40 5.31 -17.16
N GLU A 267 -22.35 5.64 -17.94
CA GLU A 267 -21.96 4.84 -19.12
C GLU A 267 -21.34 3.49 -18.74
N ILE A 268 -20.68 3.40 -17.58
CA ILE A 268 -20.18 2.13 -17.03
C ILE A 268 -21.08 1.75 -15.86
N ASN A 269 -21.97 0.79 -16.06
CA ASN A 269 -22.78 0.23 -14.99
C ASN A 269 -22.00 -0.92 -14.32
N PRO A 270 -21.71 -0.86 -13.00
CA PRO A 270 -20.95 -1.90 -12.30
C PRO A 270 -21.61 -3.28 -12.30
N HIS A 271 -22.94 -3.32 -12.49
CA HIS A 271 -23.72 -4.57 -12.49
C HIS A 271 -24.03 -5.09 -13.89
N ALA A 272 -23.59 -4.38 -14.94
CA ALA A 272 -23.67 -4.88 -16.30
C ALA A 272 -22.62 -5.97 -16.54
N VAL A 273 -22.94 -6.88 -17.48
CA VAL A 273 -21.99 -7.89 -17.97
C VAL A 273 -21.00 -7.20 -18.91
N LEU A 274 -19.94 -6.64 -18.33
CA LEU A 274 -18.88 -5.95 -19.05
C LEU A 274 -17.54 -6.65 -18.85
N ALA A 275 -16.75 -6.68 -19.92
CA ALA A 275 -15.39 -7.16 -19.91
C ALA A 275 -14.44 -6.06 -20.39
N LEU A 276 -13.17 -6.18 -20.01
CA LEU A 276 -12.10 -5.27 -20.39
C LEU A 276 -11.19 -5.97 -21.39
N LYS A 277 -10.89 -5.35 -22.53
CA LYS A 277 -9.99 -5.93 -23.55
C LYS A 277 -8.55 -5.95 -23.06
N ASP A 278 -8.09 -4.80 -22.58
CA ASP A 278 -6.73 -4.54 -22.10
C ASP A 278 -6.79 -3.53 -20.96
N PHE A 279 -5.71 -3.44 -20.17
CA PHE A 279 -5.63 -2.41 -19.13
C PHE A 279 -5.34 -1.03 -19.75
N PRO A 280 -6.04 0.05 -19.34
CA PRO A 280 -5.84 1.36 -19.95
C PRO A 280 -4.45 1.91 -19.63
N VAL A 281 -3.63 2.10 -20.67
CA VAL A 281 -2.26 2.65 -20.55
C VAL A 281 -2.24 4.08 -20.03
N SER A 282 -3.36 4.79 -20.17
CA SER A 282 -3.54 6.17 -19.72
C SER A 282 -3.60 6.32 -18.19
N VAL A 283 -3.74 5.23 -17.42
CA VAL A 283 -3.72 5.27 -15.95
C VAL A 283 -2.40 5.83 -15.39
N ASP A 284 -1.27 5.44 -15.96
CA ASP A 284 0.06 5.90 -15.56
C ASP A 284 0.20 7.41 -15.82
N HIS A 285 -0.44 7.91 -16.89
CA HIS A 285 -0.47 9.32 -17.19
C HIS A 285 -1.25 10.11 -16.14
N VAL A 286 -2.42 9.61 -15.70
CA VAL A 286 -3.21 10.24 -14.62
C VAL A 286 -2.41 10.33 -13.33
N ILE A 287 -1.77 9.24 -12.92
CA ILE A 287 -0.92 9.18 -11.71
C ILE A 287 0.26 10.16 -11.84
N ALA A 288 0.96 10.16 -12.98
CA ALA A 288 2.10 11.03 -13.22
C ALA A 288 1.72 12.52 -13.24
N VAL A 289 0.56 12.88 -13.78
CA VAL A 289 0.04 14.26 -13.80
C VAL A 289 -0.32 14.70 -12.37
N ALA A 290 -0.98 13.83 -11.59
CA ALA A 290 -1.32 14.11 -10.19
C ALA A 290 -0.07 14.47 -9.34
N ALA A 291 1.06 13.80 -9.61
CA ALA A 291 2.32 14.04 -8.92
C ALA A 291 3.03 15.36 -9.29
N LYS A 292 2.84 15.86 -10.52
CA LYS A 292 3.56 17.04 -11.05
C LYS A 292 2.93 18.37 -10.67
N ILE A 293 1.63 18.38 -10.38
CA ILE A 293 0.87 19.62 -10.27
C ILE A 293 1.06 20.29 -8.92
N LYS A 294 1.57 21.53 -8.98
CA LYS A 294 1.86 22.36 -7.81
C LYS A 294 1.01 23.63 -7.77
N THR A 295 0.45 24.05 -8.91
CA THR A 295 -0.23 25.33 -9.04
C THR A 295 -1.64 25.18 -9.62
N LYS A 296 -2.49 26.19 -9.42
CA LYS A 296 -3.87 26.17 -9.94
C LYS A 296 -3.93 26.24 -11.47
N GLN A 297 -2.91 26.83 -12.09
CA GLN A 297 -2.80 26.97 -13.54
C GLN A 297 -2.70 25.62 -14.24
N ASP A 298 -2.20 24.58 -13.56
CA ASP A 298 -2.02 23.25 -14.14
C ASP A 298 -3.26 22.36 -14.02
N ILE A 299 -4.28 22.78 -13.27
CA ILE A 299 -5.52 22.01 -13.03
C ILE A 299 -6.21 21.54 -14.33
N PRO A 300 -6.29 22.33 -15.42
CA PRO A 300 -6.89 21.86 -16.67
C PRO A 300 -6.23 20.58 -17.23
N SER A 301 -4.93 20.38 -16.98
CA SER A 301 -4.24 19.16 -17.43
C SER A 301 -4.67 17.91 -16.65
N ILE A 302 -5.13 18.05 -15.39
CA ILE A 302 -5.73 16.95 -14.62
C ILE A 302 -7.01 16.49 -15.31
N TYR A 303 -7.91 17.44 -15.58
CA TYR A 303 -9.18 17.12 -16.21
C TYR A 303 -8.97 16.48 -17.58
N ALA A 304 -8.05 17.01 -18.39
CA ALA A 304 -7.71 16.41 -19.68
C ALA A 304 -7.17 14.97 -19.53
N ALA A 305 -6.29 14.71 -18.55
CA ALA A 305 -5.76 13.36 -18.30
C ALA A 305 -6.85 12.40 -17.81
N VAL A 306 -7.71 12.84 -16.89
CA VAL A 306 -8.83 12.04 -16.35
C VAL A 306 -9.89 11.77 -17.43
N ASP A 307 -10.18 12.76 -18.28
CA ASP A 307 -11.07 12.60 -19.43
C ASP A 307 -10.51 11.57 -20.41
N GLY A 308 -9.23 11.69 -20.76
CA GLY A 308 -8.55 10.72 -21.62
C GLY A 308 -8.57 9.30 -21.05
N TYR A 309 -8.33 9.16 -19.74
CA TYR A 309 -8.43 7.87 -19.05
C TYR A 309 -9.85 7.30 -19.07
N TYR A 310 -10.87 8.12 -18.84
CA TYR A 310 -12.26 7.69 -18.90
C TYR A 310 -12.65 7.19 -20.29
N GLU A 311 -12.28 7.94 -21.34
CA GLU A 311 -12.53 7.53 -22.73
C GLU A 311 -11.78 6.25 -23.09
N ASP A 312 -10.54 6.08 -22.61
CA ASP A 312 -9.77 4.84 -22.81
C ASP A 312 -10.49 3.63 -22.19
N ILE A 313 -11.00 3.77 -20.95
CA ILE A 313 -11.83 2.73 -20.32
C ILE A 313 -13.05 2.40 -21.19
N LEU A 314 -13.79 3.40 -21.67
CA LEU A 314 -14.97 3.18 -22.51
C LEU A 314 -14.63 2.43 -23.80
N ASN A 315 -13.53 2.79 -24.46
CA ASN A 315 -13.08 2.17 -25.71
C ASN A 315 -12.61 0.72 -25.51
N LEU A 316 -12.04 0.41 -24.34
CA LEU A 316 -11.57 -0.91 -23.96
C LEU A 316 -12.67 -1.80 -23.37
N THR A 317 -13.82 -1.23 -23.01
CA THR A 317 -14.97 -1.94 -22.45
C THR A 317 -15.84 -2.53 -23.54
N TYR A 318 -16.31 -3.76 -23.34
CA TYR A 318 -17.23 -4.42 -24.26
C TYR A 318 -18.17 -5.37 -23.53
N MET A 319 -19.31 -5.68 -24.15
CA MET A 319 -20.18 -6.78 -23.71
C MET A 319 -19.70 -8.07 -24.37
N PRO A 320 -19.29 -9.09 -23.61
CA PRO A 320 -18.91 -10.36 -24.20
C PRO A 320 -20.14 -11.00 -24.86
N THR A 321 -20.02 -11.39 -26.13
CA THR A 321 -21.03 -12.22 -26.78
C THR A 321 -21.07 -13.55 -26.03
N THR A 322 -22.19 -13.89 -25.38
CA THR A 322 -22.39 -15.21 -24.82
C THR A 322 -22.37 -16.23 -25.96
N THR A 323 -21.22 -16.85 -26.19
CA THR A 323 -21.17 -18.09 -26.96
C THR A 323 -21.81 -19.14 -26.08
N VAL A 324 -23.09 -19.43 -26.31
CA VAL A 324 -23.77 -20.55 -25.67
C VAL A 324 -23.04 -21.81 -26.13
N MET A 325 -22.27 -22.42 -25.23
CA MET A 325 -21.75 -23.78 -25.37
C MET A 325 -22.81 -24.77 -24.89
#